data_AF-A0A7K9Z3H8-F1
#
_entry.id   AF-A0A7K9Z3H8-F1
#
_cell.length_a   1.000
_cell.length_b   1.000
_cell.length_c   1.000
_cell.angle_alpha   90.00
_cell.angle_beta   90.00
_cell.angle_gamma   90.00
#
_symmetry.space_group_name_H-M   'P 1'
#
loop_
_entity.id
_entity.type
_entity.pdbx_description
1 polymer ?
#
loop_
_entity_poly.entity_id
_entity_poly.type
_entity_poly.pdbx_seq_one_letter_code
_entity_poly.pdbx_strand_id
1 'polypeptide(L)'
;GIGGTFQYGLQISIINSPAEYIKSFMREAWLKRYGSSPNEDIITLMWSFIVSIYTIGGLLGSMSVRYLSVRFGRKKSMLLANIPALLSAALMALSWLSGYFEMIIIGRFLAGICAGLGLNIHIMYAGECAPQKLRGVIAITASTAIAIGKFAGFALGLREVLGVEALWPVLMAANAVPALIQLLTLPFFPDSPRYLLIDKKDKEGCI
;
A
#
# COMPACT_ATOMS: atom_id res chain seq x y z
N GLY A 1 10.35 -9.00 -2.77
CA GLY A 1 9.87 -9.04 -4.17
C GLY A 1 9.07 -7.79 -4.47
N ILE A 2 9.01 -7.38 -5.74
CA ILE A 2 8.55 -6.02 -6.10
C ILE A 2 7.06 -5.77 -5.79
N GLY A 3 6.20 -6.79 -5.71
CA GLY A 3 4.77 -6.58 -5.48
C GLY A 3 4.42 -5.95 -4.12
N GLY A 4 4.52 -6.71 -3.01
CA GLY A 4 3.99 -6.25 -1.72
C GLY A 4 4.96 -5.41 -0.87
N THR A 5 6.23 -5.82 -0.80
CA THR A 5 7.23 -5.17 0.09
C THR A 5 7.65 -3.79 -0.39
N PHE A 6 7.72 -3.58 -1.71
CA PHE A 6 8.07 -2.28 -2.29
C PHE A 6 6.95 -1.27 -2.08
N GLN A 7 5.69 -1.65 -2.34
CA GLN A 7 4.52 -0.79 -2.12
C GLN A 7 4.41 -0.32 -0.66
N TYR A 8 4.65 -1.22 0.30
CA TYR A 8 4.68 -0.88 1.72
C TYR A 8 5.76 0.17 2.03
N GLY A 9 6.97 -0.01 1.52
CA GLY A 9 8.05 0.97 1.67
C GLY A 9 7.73 2.33 1.03
N LEU A 10 7.16 2.29 -0.17
CA LEU A 10 6.76 3.45 -0.94
C LEU A 10 5.72 4.31 -0.19
N GLN A 11 4.65 3.68 0.31
CA GLN A 11 3.56 4.37 1.01
C GLN A 11 3.98 5.04 2.34
N ILE A 12 4.95 4.44 3.03
CA ILE A 12 5.49 5.01 4.29
C ILE A 12 6.31 6.27 4.01
N SER A 13 7.07 6.29 2.91
CA SER A 13 7.91 7.45 2.58
C SER A 13 7.11 8.57 1.91
N ILE A 14 6.16 8.22 1.03
CA ILE A 14 5.40 9.19 0.23
C ILE A 14 4.57 10.16 1.09
N ILE A 15 4.13 9.78 2.31
CA ILE A 15 3.35 10.70 3.15
C ILE A 15 4.14 11.94 3.62
N ASN A 16 5.46 11.83 3.74
CA ASN A 16 6.26 12.85 4.40
C ASN A 16 6.47 14.08 3.50
N SER A 17 6.69 13.86 2.21
CA SER A 17 6.98 14.94 1.26
C SER A 17 5.81 15.91 1.02
N PRO A 18 4.56 15.46 0.81
CA PRO A 18 3.42 16.34 0.61
C PRO A 18 2.71 16.75 1.90
N ALA A 19 3.30 16.50 3.08
CA ALA A 19 2.62 16.73 4.36
C ALA A 19 2.11 18.17 4.53
N GLU A 20 2.95 19.15 4.20
CA GLU A 20 2.56 20.57 4.27
C GLU A 20 1.50 20.95 3.22
N TYR A 21 1.57 20.38 2.01
CA TYR A 21 0.56 20.63 0.97
C TYR A 21 -0.79 19.99 1.29
N ILE A 22 -0.80 18.83 1.95
CA ILE A 22 -2.05 18.20 2.38
C ILE A 22 -2.68 19.03 3.51
N LYS A 23 -1.88 19.54 4.45
CA LYS A 23 -2.38 20.43 5.50
C LYS A 23 -2.92 21.75 4.93
N SER A 24 -2.26 22.34 3.94
CA SER A 24 -2.77 23.55 3.27
C SER A 24 -4.09 23.28 2.55
N PHE A 25 -4.19 22.17 1.81
CA PHE A 25 -5.42 21.73 1.17
C PHE A 25 -6.55 21.51 2.19
N MET A 26 -6.26 20.90 3.34
CA MET A 26 -7.26 20.72 4.41
C MET A 26 -7.74 22.05 4.98
N ARG A 27 -6.83 23.02 5.16
CA ARG A 27 -7.18 24.37 5.62
C ARG A 27 -8.10 25.07 4.61
N GLU A 28 -7.80 24.96 3.32
CA GLU A 28 -8.62 25.52 2.25
C GLU A 28 -10.01 24.85 2.16
N ALA A 29 -10.06 23.53 2.21
CA ALA A 29 -11.30 22.76 2.20
C ALA A 29 -12.19 23.09 3.41
N TRP A 30 -11.58 23.28 4.59
CA TRP A 30 -12.29 23.69 5.80
C TRP A 30 -12.85 25.11 5.69
N LEU A 31 -12.02 26.05 5.22
CA LEU A 31 -12.42 27.45 5.02
C LEU A 31 -13.62 27.54 4.05
N LYS A 32 -13.59 26.77 2.96
CA LYS A 32 -14.67 26.73 1.97
C LYS A 32 -15.98 26.18 2.54
N ARG A 33 -15.92 25.27 3.52
CA ARG A 33 -17.11 24.61 4.10
C ARG A 33 -17.68 25.38 5.29
N TYR A 34 -16.83 25.91 6.17
CA TYR A 34 -17.23 26.50 7.45
C TYR A 34 -17.03 28.02 7.53
N GLY A 35 -16.43 28.65 6.51
CA GLY A 35 -16.22 30.10 6.45
C GLY A 35 -15.23 30.66 7.50
N SER A 36 -14.60 29.79 8.29
CA SER A 36 -13.66 30.13 9.35
C SER A 36 -12.35 29.38 9.15
N SER A 37 -11.22 30.03 9.48
CA SER A 37 -9.93 29.33 9.49
C SER A 37 -9.90 28.35 10.65
N PRO A 38 -9.58 27.06 10.42
CA PRO A 38 -9.44 26.09 11.51
C PRO A 38 -8.24 26.47 12.39
N ASN A 39 -8.33 26.15 13.68
CA ASN A 39 -7.22 26.28 14.61
C ASN A 39 -6.11 25.27 14.24
N GLU A 40 -4.83 25.62 14.46
CA GLU A 40 -3.68 24.79 14.12
C GLU A 40 -3.72 23.42 14.82
N ASP A 41 -4.27 23.38 16.04
CA ASP A 41 -4.46 22.15 16.80
C ASP A 41 -5.38 21.15 16.07
N ILE A 42 -6.43 21.66 15.42
CA ILE A 42 -7.40 20.84 14.68
C ILE A 42 -6.74 20.26 13.43
N ILE A 43 -6.01 21.08 12.67
CA ILE A 43 -5.27 20.61 11.49
C ILE A 43 -4.25 19.55 11.86
N THR A 44 -3.51 19.76 12.96
CA THR A 44 -2.51 18.81 13.46
C THR A 44 -3.16 17.49 13.91
N LEU A 45 -4.32 17.55 14.58
CA LEU A 45 -5.08 16.38 14.99
C LEU A 45 -5.57 15.59 13.77
N MET A 46 -6.17 16.28 12.78
CA MET A 46 -6.64 15.63 11.56
C MET A 46 -5.49 15.01 10.75
N TRP A 47 -4.36 15.70 10.63
CA TRP A 47 -3.15 15.13 10.00
C TRP A 47 -2.67 13.88 10.74
N SER A 48 -2.59 13.94 12.06
CA SER A 48 -2.20 12.79 12.90
C SER A 48 -3.15 11.61 12.72
N PHE A 49 -4.45 11.89 12.55
CA PHE A 49 -5.46 10.87 12.27
C PHE A 49 -5.26 10.23 10.88
N ILE A 50 -4.96 11.02 9.84
CA ILE A 50 -4.65 10.54 8.48
C ILE A 50 -3.40 9.64 8.48
N VAL A 51 -2.38 9.98 9.26
CA VAL A 51 -1.16 9.16 9.40
C VAL A 51 -1.48 7.86 10.16
N SER A 52 -2.27 7.94 11.23
CA SER A 52 -2.55 6.80 12.12
C SER A 52 -3.54 5.80 11.52
N ILE A 53 -4.52 6.24 10.73
CA ILE A 53 -5.52 5.33 10.14
C ILE A 53 -4.88 4.31 9.18
N TYR A 54 -3.72 4.64 8.60
CA TYR A 54 -2.93 3.72 7.78
C TYR A 54 -2.45 2.51 8.60
N THR A 55 -2.00 2.71 9.84
CA THR A 55 -1.52 1.60 10.68
C THR A 55 -2.69 0.71 11.14
N ILE A 56 -3.85 1.31 11.43
CA ILE A 56 -5.09 0.59 11.74
C ILE A 56 -5.51 -0.27 10.54
N GLY A 57 -5.50 0.28 9.33
CA GLY A 57 -5.75 -0.48 8.11
C GLY A 57 -4.76 -1.64 7.93
N GLY A 58 -3.47 -1.40 8.20
CA GLY A 58 -2.42 -2.42 8.16
C GLY A 58 -2.64 -3.56 9.16
N LEU A 59 -3.12 -3.25 10.36
CA LEU A 59 -3.49 -4.25 11.37
C LEU A 59 -4.62 -5.15 10.88
N LEU A 60 -5.72 -4.55 10.41
CA LEU A 60 -6.88 -5.30 9.88
C LEU A 60 -6.53 -6.13 8.65
N GLY A 61 -5.70 -5.56 7.76
CA GLY A 61 -5.14 -6.28 6.63
C GLY A 61 -4.35 -7.51 7.07
N SER A 62 -3.44 -7.34 8.04
CA SER A 62 -2.59 -8.42 8.56
C SER A 62 -3.38 -9.54 9.24
N MET A 63 -4.42 -9.20 10.03
CA MET A 63 -5.30 -10.19 10.66
C MET A 63 -6.07 -11.03 9.63
N SER A 64 -6.43 -10.41 8.50
CA SER A 64 -7.20 -11.05 7.43
C SER A 64 -6.36 -11.97 6.52
N VAL A 65 -5.03 -11.88 6.59
CA VAL A 65 -4.10 -12.66 5.73
C VAL A 65 -4.31 -14.16 5.89
N ARG A 66 -4.37 -14.65 7.13
CA ARG A 66 -4.49 -16.10 7.40
C ARG A 66 -5.78 -16.66 6.80
N TYR A 67 -6.88 -15.93 6.94
CA TYR A 67 -8.17 -16.32 6.39
C TYR A 67 -8.16 -16.34 4.86
N LEU A 68 -7.68 -15.25 4.24
CA LEU A 68 -7.64 -15.12 2.78
C LEU A 68 -6.71 -16.13 2.14
N SER A 69 -5.50 -16.32 2.70
CA SER A 69 -4.49 -17.23 2.15
C SER A 69 -4.89 -18.70 2.16
N VAL A 70 -5.68 -19.12 3.15
CA VAL A 70 -6.24 -20.49 3.24
C VAL A 70 -7.44 -20.64 2.30
N ARG A 71 -8.36 -19.67 2.28
CA ARG A 71 -9.62 -19.78 1.51
C ARG A 71 -9.41 -19.63 0.00
N PHE A 72 -8.60 -18.67 -0.43
CA PHE A 72 -8.43 -18.31 -1.84
C PHE A 72 -7.10 -18.77 -2.43
N GLY A 73 -6.16 -19.21 -1.59
CA GLY A 73 -4.77 -19.45 -2.00
C GLY A 73 -3.97 -18.16 -2.06
N ARG A 74 -2.64 -18.30 -2.16
CA ARG A 74 -1.70 -17.19 -1.96
C ARG A 74 -1.71 -16.22 -3.16
N LYS A 75 -1.73 -16.73 -4.40
CA LYS A 75 -1.80 -15.95 -5.64
C LYS A 75 -3.08 -15.12 -5.74
N LYS A 76 -4.25 -15.74 -5.54
CA LYS A 76 -5.54 -15.04 -5.58
C LYS A 76 -5.69 -14.03 -4.44
N SER A 77 -5.16 -14.33 -3.25
CA SER A 77 -5.14 -13.36 -2.14
C SER A 77 -4.31 -12.13 -2.48
N MET A 78 -3.19 -12.30 -3.20
CA MET A 78 -2.39 -11.18 -3.69
C MET A 78 -3.12 -10.35 -4.76
N LEU A 79 -3.90 -10.99 -5.64
CA LEU A 79 -4.76 -10.29 -6.61
C LEU A 79 -5.89 -9.53 -5.90
N LEU A 80 -6.53 -10.14 -4.90
CA LEU A 80 -7.57 -9.47 -4.10
C LEU A 80 -7.01 -8.27 -3.33
N ALA A 81 -5.75 -8.34 -2.88
CA ALA A 81 -5.07 -7.22 -2.23
C ALA A 81 -4.83 -6.01 -3.16
N ASN A 82 -4.79 -6.20 -4.48
CA ASN A 82 -4.66 -5.09 -5.44
C ASN A 82 -5.95 -4.25 -5.55
N ILE A 83 -7.13 -4.82 -5.25
CA ILE A 83 -8.41 -4.10 -5.30
C ILE A 83 -8.42 -2.88 -4.36
N PRO A 84 -8.14 -3.03 -3.05
CA PRO A 84 -8.05 -1.87 -2.16
C PRO A 84 -6.89 -0.94 -2.52
N ALA A 85 -5.83 -1.42 -3.18
CA ALA A 85 -4.74 -0.58 -3.68
C ALA A 85 -5.21 0.38 -4.78
N LEU A 86 -5.93 -0.13 -5.77
CA LEU A 86 -6.48 0.65 -6.87
C LEU A 86 -7.56 1.62 -6.38
N LEU A 87 -8.43 1.16 -5.48
CA LEU A 87 -9.45 2.01 -4.87
C LEU A 87 -8.82 3.14 -4.04
N SER A 88 -7.77 2.84 -3.29
CA SER A 88 -7.00 3.85 -2.55
C SER A 88 -6.41 4.90 -3.49
N ALA A 89 -5.74 4.48 -4.57
CA ALA A 89 -5.15 5.41 -5.54
C ALA A 89 -6.21 6.26 -6.24
N ALA A 90 -7.36 5.67 -6.61
CA ALA A 90 -8.48 6.38 -7.22
C ALA A 90 -9.06 7.43 -6.25
N LEU A 91 -9.30 7.06 -4.99
CA LEU A 91 -9.80 7.99 -3.97
C LEU A 91 -8.82 9.12 -3.69
N MET A 92 -7.52 8.83 -3.64
CA MET A 92 -6.49 9.85 -3.46
C MET A 92 -6.43 10.82 -4.64
N ALA A 93 -6.55 10.33 -5.88
CA ALA A 93 -6.60 11.18 -7.07
C ALA A 93 -7.90 12.02 -7.12
N LEU A 94 -9.04 11.43 -6.80
CA LEU A 94 -10.35 12.10 -6.80
C LEU A 94 -10.53 13.09 -5.65
N SER A 95 -9.75 12.96 -4.57
CA SER A 95 -9.81 13.85 -3.41
C SER A 95 -9.51 15.31 -3.80
N TRP A 96 -8.57 15.51 -4.72
CA TRP A 96 -8.25 16.84 -5.24
C TRP A 96 -9.39 17.41 -6.07
N LEU A 97 -9.95 16.62 -6.99
CA LEU A 97 -11.02 17.07 -7.88
C LEU A 97 -12.30 17.44 -7.11
N SER A 98 -12.58 16.70 -6.04
CA SER A 98 -13.82 16.85 -5.27
C SER A 98 -13.69 17.87 -4.12
N GLY A 99 -12.46 18.16 -3.66
CA GLY A 99 -12.24 19.08 -2.53
C GLY A 99 -12.62 18.51 -1.16
N TYR A 100 -12.71 17.18 -1.04
CA TYR A 100 -13.09 16.47 0.20
C TYR A 100 -11.89 15.78 0.81
N PHE A 101 -11.48 16.20 2.01
CA PHE A 101 -10.37 15.58 2.75
C PHE A 101 -10.72 14.19 3.29
N GLU A 102 -12.01 13.86 3.41
CA GLU A 102 -12.52 12.57 3.87
C GLU A 102 -12.09 11.43 2.92
N MET A 103 -11.98 11.72 1.62
CA MET A 103 -11.47 10.76 0.63
C MET A 103 -10.01 10.36 0.89
N ILE A 104 -9.20 11.28 1.42
CA ILE A 104 -7.80 11.00 1.79
C ILE A 104 -7.75 10.03 2.97
N ILE A 105 -8.62 10.21 3.97
CA ILE A 105 -8.73 9.33 5.14
C ILE A 105 -9.09 7.91 4.71
N ILE A 106 -10.15 7.77 3.88
CA ILE A 106 -10.59 6.45 3.39
C ILE A 106 -9.52 5.83 2.49
N GLY A 107 -8.91 6.62 1.60
CA GLY A 107 -7.82 6.18 0.75
C GLY A 107 -6.64 5.65 1.57
N ARG A 108 -6.28 6.33 2.66
CA ARG A 108 -5.20 5.92 3.58
C ARG A 108 -5.52 4.62 4.31
N PHE A 109 -6.75 4.47 4.78
CA PHE A 109 -7.20 3.24 5.41
C PHE A 109 -7.09 2.04 4.47
N LEU A 110 -7.56 2.19 3.22
CA LEU A 110 -7.47 1.14 2.21
C LEU A 110 -6.03 0.85 1.77
N ALA A 111 -5.18 1.87 1.64
CA ALA A 111 -3.75 1.69 1.42
C ALA A 111 -3.11 0.86 2.54
N GLY A 112 -3.50 1.13 3.79
CA GLY A 112 -3.07 0.37 4.97
C GLY A 112 -3.45 -1.11 4.85
N ILE A 113 -4.72 -1.41 4.54
CA ILE A 113 -5.19 -2.78 4.35
C ILE A 113 -4.40 -3.49 3.26
N CYS A 114 -4.22 -2.85 2.09
CA CYS A 114 -3.42 -3.39 1.00
C CYS A 114 -1.98 -3.69 1.44
N ALA A 115 -1.34 -2.74 2.12
CA ALA A 115 0.05 -2.87 2.51
C ALA A 115 0.24 -3.97 3.57
N GLY A 116 -0.70 -4.10 4.52
CA GLY A 116 -0.74 -5.19 5.50
C GLY A 116 -0.94 -6.56 4.86
N LEU A 117 -1.88 -6.69 3.91
CA LEU A 117 -2.10 -7.93 3.16
C LEU A 117 -0.88 -8.30 2.30
N GLY A 118 -0.41 -7.35 1.49
CA GLY A 118 0.67 -7.56 0.52
C GLY A 118 1.98 -7.97 1.17
N LEU A 119 2.36 -7.33 2.27
CA LEU A 119 3.60 -7.63 3.01
C LEU A 119 3.58 -9.06 3.55
N ASN A 120 2.52 -9.43 4.27
CA ASN A 120 2.43 -10.72 4.93
C ASN A 120 2.27 -11.88 3.93
N ILE A 121 1.42 -11.72 2.91
CA ILE A 121 1.26 -12.75 1.86
C ILE A 121 2.58 -12.96 1.12
N HIS A 122 3.33 -11.89 0.86
CA HIS A 122 4.63 -11.99 0.18
C HIS A 122 5.65 -12.79 0.99
N ILE A 123 5.77 -12.50 2.30
CA ILE A 123 6.68 -13.23 3.20
C ILE A 123 6.27 -14.71 3.30
N MET A 124 4.97 -14.99 3.42
CA MET A 124 4.46 -16.36 3.45
C MET A 124 4.77 -17.11 2.15
N TYR A 125 4.48 -16.50 0.99
CA TYR A 125 4.73 -17.10 -0.32
C TYR A 125 6.21 -17.40 -0.54
N ALA A 126 7.08 -16.43 -0.25
CA ALA A 126 8.51 -16.62 -0.40
C ALA A 126 9.05 -17.69 0.56
N GLY A 127 8.58 -17.70 1.81
CA GLY A 127 8.94 -18.72 2.80
C GLY A 127 8.45 -20.14 2.47
N GLU A 128 7.35 -20.28 1.73
CA GLU A 128 6.84 -21.56 1.22
C GLU A 128 7.64 -22.06 0.00
N CYS A 129 8.14 -21.16 -0.84
CA CYS A 129 8.89 -21.52 -2.06
C CYS A 129 10.37 -21.85 -1.80
N ALA A 130 10.95 -21.35 -0.71
CA ALA A 130 12.39 -21.47 -0.49
C ALA A 130 12.79 -22.67 0.38
N PRO A 131 13.97 -23.28 0.12
CA PRO A 131 14.51 -24.34 0.94
C PRO A 131 14.85 -23.84 2.35
N GLN A 132 14.73 -24.71 3.34
CA GLN A 132 14.82 -24.39 4.77
C GLN A 132 16.14 -23.66 5.16
N LYS A 133 17.22 -23.89 4.42
CA LYS A 133 18.54 -23.25 4.59
C LYS A 133 18.62 -21.79 4.12
N LEU A 134 17.71 -21.35 3.24
CA LEU A 134 17.74 -20.01 2.61
C LEU A 134 16.65 -19.06 3.14
N ARG A 135 15.91 -19.45 4.19
CA ARG A 135 14.85 -18.60 4.78
C ARG A 135 15.34 -17.24 5.26
N GLY A 136 16.59 -17.17 5.74
CA GLY A 136 17.21 -15.89 6.11
C GLY A 136 17.40 -14.95 4.92
N VAL A 137 17.80 -15.48 3.76
CA VAL A 137 18.01 -14.69 2.53
C VAL A 137 16.70 -14.06 2.05
N ILE A 138 15.58 -14.75 2.20
CA ILE A 138 14.25 -14.22 1.85
C ILE A 138 13.91 -13.00 2.69
N ALA A 139 14.10 -13.08 4.01
CA ALA A 139 13.83 -11.96 4.90
C ALA A 139 14.68 -10.73 4.52
N ILE A 140 15.94 -10.96 4.14
CA ILE A 140 16.84 -9.91 3.65
C ILE A 140 16.33 -9.34 2.32
N THR A 141 15.92 -10.17 1.35
CA THR A 141 15.38 -9.65 0.08
C THR A 141 14.08 -8.85 0.26
N ALA A 142 13.26 -9.22 1.24
CA ALA A 142 12.04 -8.49 1.60
C ALA A 142 12.39 -7.13 2.23
N SER A 143 13.32 -7.09 3.19
CA SER A 143 13.74 -5.83 3.82
C SER A 143 14.44 -4.90 2.84
N THR A 144 15.29 -5.43 1.95
CA THR A 144 15.91 -4.65 0.87
C THR A 144 14.86 -4.07 -0.08
N ALA A 145 13.83 -4.84 -0.45
CA ALA A 145 12.75 -4.32 -1.28
C ALA A 145 11.95 -3.20 -0.60
N ILE A 146 11.74 -3.28 0.72
CA ILE A 146 11.14 -2.18 1.51
C ILE A 146 12.05 -0.95 1.47
N ALA A 147 13.36 -1.13 1.67
CA ALA A 147 14.32 -0.02 1.64
C ALA A 147 14.36 0.67 0.27
N ILE A 148 14.36 -0.09 -0.82
CA ILE A 148 14.28 0.45 -2.18
C ILE A 148 12.95 1.18 -2.40
N GLY A 149 11.83 0.65 -1.89
CA GLY A 149 10.53 1.32 -1.94
C GLY A 149 10.53 2.66 -1.19
N LYS A 150 11.14 2.69 0.00
CA LYS A 150 11.30 3.93 0.77
C LYS A 150 12.17 4.95 0.04
N PHE A 151 13.27 4.51 -0.56
CA PHE A 151 14.16 5.36 -1.35
C PHE A 151 13.43 5.94 -2.56
N ALA A 152 12.70 5.11 -3.31
CA ALA A 152 11.87 5.55 -4.42
C ALA A 152 10.80 6.56 -3.96
N GLY A 153 10.19 6.35 -2.79
CA GLY A 153 9.20 7.27 -2.24
C GLY A 153 9.79 8.65 -1.93
N PHE A 154 11.00 8.71 -1.38
CA PHE A 154 11.71 9.97 -1.18
C PHE A 154 12.14 10.60 -2.51
N ALA A 155 12.64 9.81 -3.45
CA ALA A 155 13.05 10.29 -4.77
C ALA A 155 11.88 10.91 -5.54
N LEU A 156 10.71 10.27 -5.54
CA LEU A 156 9.49 10.82 -6.14
C LEU A 156 8.97 12.05 -5.37
N GLY A 157 9.15 12.06 -4.05
CA GLY A 157 8.77 13.16 -3.19
C GLY A 157 9.68 14.38 -3.26
N LEU A 158 10.73 14.39 -4.09
CA LEU A 158 11.54 15.58 -4.31
C LEU A 158 10.70 16.68 -4.97
N ARG A 159 10.95 17.92 -4.56
CA ARG A 159 10.30 19.13 -5.09
C ARG A 159 10.48 19.29 -6.60
N GLU A 160 11.62 18.82 -7.13
CA GLU A 160 11.94 18.81 -8.57
C GLU A 160 11.21 17.73 -9.40
N VAL A 161 10.57 16.74 -8.75
CA VAL A 161 9.93 15.61 -9.44
C VAL A 161 8.40 15.67 -9.32
N LEU A 162 7.84 15.30 -8.16
CA LEU A 162 6.40 15.35 -7.89
C LEU A 162 6.06 16.07 -6.57
N GLY A 163 7.05 16.61 -5.85
CA GLY A 163 6.86 17.40 -4.62
C GLY A 163 6.36 18.82 -4.85
N VAL A 164 5.61 19.04 -5.94
CA VAL A 164 4.98 20.32 -6.30
C VAL A 164 3.53 20.30 -5.82
N GLU A 165 3.01 21.45 -5.39
CA GLU A 165 1.64 21.61 -4.87
C GLU A 165 0.55 21.14 -5.85
N ALA A 166 0.79 21.18 -7.17
CA ALA A 166 -0.14 20.66 -8.16
C ALA A 166 -0.02 19.14 -8.40
N LEU A 167 0.98 18.45 -7.85
CA LEU A 167 1.26 17.05 -8.17
C LEU A 167 1.20 16.11 -6.95
N TRP A 168 0.92 16.64 -5.76
CA TRP A 168 0.78 15.82 -4.54
C TRP A 168 -0.27 14.69 -4.66
N PRO A 169 -1.42 14.85 -5.35
CA PRO A 169 -2.39 13.76 -5.49
C PRO A 169 -1.88 12.69 -6.44
N VAL A 170 -1.11 13.08 -7.46
CA VAL A 170 -0.46 12.16 -8.40
C VAL A 170 0.65 11.38 -7.69
N LEU A 171 1.43 12.05 -6.83
CA LEU A 171 2.42 11.39 -5.97
C LEU A 171 1.77 10.36 -5.05
N MET A 172 0.63 10.68 -4.45
CA MET A 172 -0.14 9.75 -3.61
C MET A 172 -0.74 8.60 -4.43
N ALA A 173 -1.20 8.88 -5.64
CA ALA A 173 -1.70 7.88 -6.59
C ALA A 173 -0.60 7.04 -7.26
N ALA A 174 0.68 7.42 -7.12
CA ALA A 174 1.81 6.70 -7.73
C ALA A 174 1.91 5.25 -7.26
N ASN A 175 1.29 4.90 -6.13
CA ASN A 175 1.18 3.52 -5.67
C ASN A 175 0.31 2.62 -6.57
N ALA A 176 -0.49 3.18 -7.48
CA ALA A 176 -1.17 2.42 -8.53
C ALA A 176 -0.20 1.76 -9.50
N VAL A 177 0.96 2.37 -9.76
CA VAL A 177 1.96 1.84 -10.71
C VAL A 177 2.52 0.49 -10.25
N PRO A 178 3.08 0.34 -9.03
CA PRO A 178 3.51 -0.97 -8.56
C PRO A 178 2.34 -1.94 -8.38
N ALA A 179 1.10 -1.47 -8.10
CA ALA A 179 -0.08 -2.34 -8.05
C ALA A 179 -0.45 -2.92 -9.41
N LEU A 180 -0.36 -2.11 -10.48
CA LEU A 180 -0.58 -2.55 -11.85
C LEU A 180 0.53 -3.48 -12.33
N ILE A 181 1.80 -3.15 -12.06
CA ILE A 181 2.93 -4.05 -12.36
C ILE A 181 2.73 -5.39 -11.66
N GLN A 182 2.32 -5.37 -10.40
CA GLN A 182 1.99 -6.58 -9.65
C GLN A 182 0.84 -7.35 -10.31
N LEU A 183 -0.24 -6.67 -10.72
CA LEU A 183 -1.37 -7.28 -11.42
C LEU A 183 -0.97 -7.94 -12.75
N LEU A 184 -0.05 -7.35 -13.49
CA LEU A 184 0.46 -7.86 -14.77
C LEU A 184 1.45 -9.01 -14.61
N THR A 185 2.27 -8.99 -13.55
CA THR A 185 3.32 -10.00 -13.32
C THR A 185 2.81 -11.24 -12.59
N LEU A 186 1.82 -11.12 -11.70
CA LEU A 186 1.28 -12.26 -10.94
C LEU A 186 0.69 -13.41 -11.79
N PRO A 187 -0.01 -13.16 -12.92
CA PRO A 187 -0.53 -14.22 -13.78
C PRO A 187 0.56 -15.18 -14.27
N PHE A 188 1.74 -14.66 -14.57
CA PHE A 188 2.89 -15.42 -15.07
C PHE A 188 3.66 -16.19 -13.99
N PHE A 189 3.45 -15.89 -12.71
CA PHE A 189 4.09 -16.63 -11.63
C PHE A 189 3.33 -17.94 -11.32
N PRO A 190 4.05 -19.07 -11.14
CA PRO A 190 3.43 -20.33 -10.74
C PRO A 190 2.77 -20.19 -9.36
N ASP A 191 1.72 -20.97 -9.12
CA ASP A 191 1.09 -21.01 -7.81
C ASP A 191 2.03 -21.60 -6.74
N SER A 192 1.84 -21.24 -5.47
CA SER A 192 2.65 -21.79 -4.37
C SER A 192 2.57 -23.33 -4.39
N PRO A 193 3.71 -24.05 -4.50
CA PRO A 193 3.76 -25.51 -4.55
C PRO A 193 3.07 -26.15 -3.34
N ARG A 194 3.11 -25.47 -2.19
CA ARG A 194 2.51 -25.94 -0.94
C ARG A 194 0.98 -25.82 -0.93
N TYR A 195 0.41 -24.82 -1.60
CA TYR A 195 -1.04 -24.68 -1.79
C TYR A 195 -1.58 -25.77 -2.72
N LEU A 196 -0.86 -26.06 -3.81
CA LEU A 196 -1.18 -27.14 -4.74
C LEU A 196 -1.16 -28.51 -4.05
N LEU A 197 -0.13 -28.77 -3.22
CA LEU A 197 0.04 -30.03 -2.50
C LEU A 197 -0.91 -30.23 -1.30
N ILE A 198 -1.11 -29.21 -0.44
CA ILE A 198 -1.83 -29.37 0.83
C ILE A 198 -3.32 -29.01 0.70
N ASP A 199 -3.65 -27.89 0.05
CA ASP A 199 -5.04 -27.39 -0.03
C ASP A 199 -5.77 -27.90 -1.28
N LYS A 200 -5.06 -28.07 -2.41
CA LYS A 200 -5.66 -28.52 -3.69
C LYS A 200 -5.54 -30.02 -3.97
N LYS A 201 -4.72 -30.75 -3.20
CA LYS A 201 -4.38 -32.19 -3.38
C LYS A 201 -3.96 -32.56 -4.81
N ASP A 202 -3.42 -31.60 -5.55
CA ASP A 202 -3.12 -31.77 -6.97
C ASP A 202 -1.60 -31.94 -7.13
N LYS A 203 -1.18 -33.19 -7.30
CA LYS A 203 0.25 -33.57 -7.38
C LYS A 203 0.86 -33.23 -8.75
N GLU A 204 0.05 -32.99 -9.78
CA GLU A 204 0.54 -32.86 -11.16
C GLU A 204 1.12 -31.46 -11.48
N GLY A 205 0.72 -30.41 -10.75
CA GLY A 205 1.31 -29.08 -10.87
C GLY A 205 2.66 -28.89 -10.15
N CYS A 206 3.26 -29.99 -9.68
CA CYS A 206 4.44 -29.99 -8.82
C CYS A 206 5.75 -30.27 -9.58
N ILE A 207 5.71 -30.27 -10.91
CA ILE A 207 6.87 -30.48 -11.81
C ILE A 207 7.42 -29.13 -12.28
#